data_AF-A0A963G4Y0-F1
#
_entry.id   AF-A0A963G4Y0-F1
#
_cell.length_a   1.000
_cell.length_b   1.000
_cell.length_c   1.000
_cell.angle_alpha   90.00
_cell.angle_beta   90.00
_cell.angle_gamma   90.00
#
_symmetry.space_group_name_H-M   'P 1'
#
loop_
_entity.id
_entity.type
_entity.pdbx_description
1 polymer ?
#
loop_
_entity_poly.entity_id
_entity_poly.type
_entity_poly.pdbx_seq_one_letter_code
_entity_poly.pdbx_strand_id
1 'polypeptide(L)'
;KSHGLDRYRDFDFLSWPQYLYKLMYSHKGFPNRWRVNKYLQLVEKSELKLVSITATGKLETKCINAIKDKLTSQFRSISTEELSWLGFWIILKKT
;
A
#
# COMPACT_ATOMS: atom_id res chain seq x y z
N LYS A 1 -0.10 -12.05 6.20
CA LYS A 1 1.04 -12.80 5.62
C LYS A 1 0.85 -12.87 4.11
N SER A 2 1.90 -12.69 3.31
CA SER A 2 1.79 -12.47 1.86
C SER A 2 1.71 -13.72 0.97
N HIS A 3 1.42 -14.88 1.56
CA HIS A 3 1.27 -16.16 0.84
C HIS A 3 2.47 -16.49 -0.09
N GLY A 4 3.70 -16.18 0.36
CA GLY A 4 4.94 -16.50 -0.36
C GLY A 4 5.42 -15.41 -1.33
N LEU A 5 4.77 -14.24 -1.35
CA LEU A 5 5.17 -13.13 -2.21
C LEU A 5 6.18 -12.18 -1.59
N ASP A 6 6.24 -12.09 -0.26
CA ASP A 6 7.42 -11.60 0.43
C ASP A 6 8.48 -12.69 0.30
N ARG A 7 9.12 -12.76 -0.87
CA ARG A 7 10.12 -13.80 -1.15
C ARG A 7 11.28 -13.70 -0.18
N TYR A 8 11.68 -12.47 0.15
CA TYR A 8 12.84 -12.21 1.01
C TYR A 8 12.60 -11.08 2.00
N ARG A 9 11.73 -10.11 1.70
CA ARG A 9 11.47 -8.92 2.52
C ARG A 9 10.00 -8.53 2.48
N ASP A 10 9.53 -7.91 3.56
CA ASP A 10 8.20 -7.32 3.62
C ASP A 10 8.01 -6.33 2.47
N PHE A 11 6.84 -6.40 1.83
CA PHE A 11 6.44 -5.56 0.69
C PHE A 11 7.20 -5.82 -0.63
N ASP A 12 7.98 -6.90 -0.76
CA ASP A 12 8.56 -7.31 -2.04
C ASP A 12 7.48 -7.45 -3.13
N PHE A 13 6.27 -7.84 -2.74
CA PHE A 13 5.12 -7.99 -3.65
C PHE A 13 4.71 -6.69 -4.36
N LEU A 14 5.12 -5.52 -3.83
CA LEU A 14 4.88 -4.23 -4.46
C LEU A 14 5.75 -4.02 -5.71
N SER A 15 6.85 -4.75 -5.85
CA SER A 15 7.80 -4.65 -6.98
C SER A 15 7.25 -5.27 -8.27
N TRP A 16 6.30 -6.20 -8.19
CA TRP A 16 5.76 -6.86 -9.38
C TRP A 16 4.96 -5.89 -10.26
N PRO A 17 5.21 -5.83 -11.58
CA PRO A 17 4.35 -5.08 -12.51
C PRO A 17 2.88 -5.48 -12.37
N GLN A 18 1.96 -4.51 -12.53
CA GLN A 18 0.54 -4.74 -12.28
C GLN A 18 -0.06 -5.86 -13.15
N TYR A 19 0.37 -5.95 -14.42
CA TYR A 19 -0.13 -6.96 -15.35
C TYR A 19 0.31 -8.37 -14.93
N LEU A 20 1.59 -8.55 -14.58
CA LEU A 20 2.09 -9.83 -14.05
C LEU A 20 1.38 -10.21 -12.76
N TYR A 21 1.20 -9.26 -11.86
CA TYR A 21 0.51 -9.51 -10.60
C TYR A 21 -0.94 -9.96 -10.79
N LYS A 22 -1.67 -9.38 -11.76
CA LYS A 22 -3.04 -9.81 -12.10
C LYS A 22 -3.08 -11.22 -12.69
N LEU A 23 -2.08 -11.62 -13.46
CA LEU A 23 -1.97 -12.98 -14.00
C LEU A 23 -1.66 -14.00 -12.89
N MET A 24 -0.84 -13.61 -11.91
CA MET A 24 -0.48 -14.47 -10.79
C MET A 24 -1.63 -14.67 -9.79
N TYR A 25 -2.56 -13.73 -9.68
CA TYR A 25 -3.61 -13.73 -8.66
C TYR A 25 -4.97 -13.34 -9.24
N SER A 26 -5.88 -14.32 -9.34
CA SER A 26 -7.19 -14.09 -9.95
C SER A 26 -8.29 -13.76 -8.94
N HIS A 27 -8.40 -14.38 -7.75
CA HIS A 27 -9.62 -14.17 -6.95
C HIS A 27 -9.53 -14.17 -5.41
N LYS A 28 -8.54 -14.80 -4.75
CA LYS A 28 -8.49 -14.84 -3.26
C LYS A 28 -7.06 -14.94 -2.69
N GLY A 29 -6.86 -14.42 -1.49
CA GLY A 29 -5.65 -14.67 -0.68
C GLY A 29 -4.39 -13.97 -1.16
N PHE A 30 -4.48 -12.81 -1.82
CA PHE A 30 -3.30 -12.04 -2.24
C PHE A 30 -3.06 -10.83 -1.32
N PRO A 31 -1.80 -10.39 -1.16
CA PRO A 31 -1.46 -9.21 -0.39
C PRO A 31 -2.19 -7.96 -0.87
N ASN A 32 -2.65 -7.14 0.08
CA ASN A 32 -3.22 -5.84 -0.25
C ASN A 32 -2.13 -4.93 -0.84
N ARG A 33 -2.30 -4.54 -2.12
CA ARG A 33 -1.41 -3.62 -2.84
C ARG A 33 -1.87 -2.16 -2.78
N TRP A 34 -3.07 -1.87 -2.28
CA TRP A 34 -3.52 -0.50 -2.10
C TRP A 34 -2.90 0.09 -0.85
N ARG A 35 -2.18 1.21 -1.02
CA ARG A 35 -1.56 1.94 0.08
C ARG A 35 -2.45 3.12 0.48
N VAL A 36 -2.11 3.74 1.61
CA VAL A 36 -2.92 4.80 2.22
C VAL A 36 -3.24 5.93 1.24
N ASN A 37 -2.30 6.29 0.36
CA ASN A 37 -2.48 7.32 -0.67
C ASN A 37 -3.71 7.06 -1.55
N LYS A 38 -4.01 5.80 -1.88
CA LYS A 38 -5.16 5.43 -2.72
C LYS A 38 -6.47 5.75 -2.02
N TYR A 39 -6.53 5.55 -0.70
CA TYR A 39 -7.72 5.86 0.09
C TYR A 39 -7.90 7.37 0.22
N LEU A 40 -6.81 8.13 0.43
CA LEU A 40 -6.84 9.60 0.43
C LEU A 40 -7.38 10.15 -0.91
N GLN A 41 -6.85 9.65 -2.03
CA GLN A 41 -7.35 10.01 -3.38
C GLN A 41 -8.84 9.68 -3.60
N LEU A 42 -9.36 8.63 -2.95
CA LEU A 42 -10.78 8.27 -3.04
C LEU A 42 -11.63 9.19 -2.17
N VAL A 43 -11.14 9.58 -0.99
CA VAL A 43 -11.82 10.56 -0.12
C VAL A 43 -11.97 11.89 -0.84
N GLU A 44 -10.90 12.39 -1.49
CA GLU A 44 -10.91 13.60 -2.31
C GLU A 44 -11.96 13.58 -3.44
N LYS A 45 -12.28 12.39 -3.96
CA LYS A 45 -13.26 12.19 -5.04
C LYS A 45 -14.66 11.85 -4.55
N SER A 46 -14.86 11.86 -3.24
CA SER A 46 -16.13 11.48 -2.59
C SER A 46 -16.78 12.68 -1.90
N GLU A 47 -18.02 12.52 -1.46
CA GLU A 47 -18.73 13.51 -0.63
C GLU A 47 -18.37 13.40 0.87
N LEU A 48 -17.28 12.70 1.20
CA LEU A 48 -16.80 12.49 2.56
C LEU A 48 -15.66 13.45 2.88
N LYS A 49 -15.62 13.93 4.12
CA LYS A 49 -14.50 14.72 4.66
C LYS A 49 -13.61 13.84 5.53
N LEU A 50 -12.30 13.96 5.33
CA LEU A 50 -11.30 13.33 6.18
C LEU A 50 -11.30 14.00 7.56
N VAL A 51 -11.57 13.22 8.61
CA VAL A 51 -11.49 13.68 10.00
C VAL A 51 -10.12 13.35 10.58
N SER A 52 -9.67 12.11 10.42
CA SER A 52 -8.34 11.67 10.85
C SER A 52 -7.88 10.43 10.11
N ILE A 53 -6.57 10.21 10.10
CA ILE A 53 -5.97 9.01 9.57
C ILE A 53 -4.69 8.68 10.35
N THR A 54 -4.55 7.43 10.78
CA THR A 54 -3.45 7.02 11.65
C THR A 54 -2.99 5.61 11.31
N ALA A 55 -1.68 5.41 11.15
CA ALA A 55 -1.11 4.09 10.95
C ALA A 55 -1.36 3.19 12.17
N THR A 56 -1.76 1.94 11.95
CA THR A 56 -1.84 0.93 13.01
C THR A 56 -0.53 0.18 13.19
N GLY A 57 0.37 0.27 12.21
CA GLY A 57 1.71 -0.29 12.24
C GLY A 57 2.53 0.25 11.08
N LYS A 58 3.84 0.32 11.27
CA LYS A 58 4.78 0.80 10.25
C LYS A 58 5.97 -0.15 10.15
N LEU A 59 6.44 -0.37 8.93
CA LEU A 59 7.75 -0.94 8.69
C LEU A 59 8.82 0.12 8.97
N GLU A 60 10.00 -0.35 9.37
CA GLU A 60 11.14 0.54 9.51
C GLU A 60 11.54 1.14 8.15
N THR A 61 11.97 2.39 8.16
CA THR A 61 12.42 3.13 6.98
C THR A 61 13.49 2.37 6.18
N LYS A 62 14.39 1.65 6.87
CA LYS A 62 15.43 0.83 6.25
C LYS A 62 14.86 -0.28 5.36
N CYS A 63 13.76 -0.89 5.76
CA CYS A 63 13.09 -1.95 5.01
C CYS A 63 12.44 -1.39 3.73
N ILE A 64 11.79 -0.23 3.84
CA ILE A 64 11.17 0.44 2.69
C ILE A 64 12.22 0.91 1.69
N ASN A 65 13.31 1.53 2.17
CA ASN A 65 14.39 1.98 1.29
C ASN A 65 15.01 0.81 0.51
N ALA A 66 15.10 -0.38 1.12
CA ALA A 66 15.67 -1.56 0.49
C ALA A 66 14.85 -2.12 -0.70
N ILE A 67 13.58 -1.73 -0.82
CA ILE A 67 12.70 -2.11 -1.95
C ILE A 67 12.37 -0.93 -2.87
N LYS A 68 12.69 0.32 -2.48
CA LYS A 68 12.25 1.55 -3.13
C LYS A 68 12.58 1.61 -4.62
N ASP A 69 13.80 1.25 -4.99
CA ASP A 69 14.26 1.27 -6.38
C ASP A 69 13.64 0.17 -7.25
N LYS A 70 13.14 -0.89 -6.60
CA LYS A 70 12.49 -2.04 -7.24
C LYS A 70 10.98 -1.88 -7.38
N LEU A 71 10.39 -0.86 -6.75
CA LEU A 71 8.96 -0.59 -6.83
C LEU A 71 8.55 -0.36 -8.29
N THR A 72 7.42 -0.95 -8.65
CA THR A 72 6.75 -0.62 -9.91
C THR A 72 6.33 0.85 -9.91
N SER A 73 6.20 1.44 -11.10
CA SER A 73 5.93 2.88 -11.30
C SER A 73 4.75 3.40 -10.47
N GLN A 74 3.71 2.59 -10.27
CA GLN A 74 2.51 2.97 -9.52
C GLN A 74 2.73 3.28 -8.03
N PHE A 75 3.87 2.88 -7.46
CA PHE A 75 4.20 3.11 -6.05
C PHE A 75 5.39 4.06 -5.85
N ARG A 76 6.11 4.42 -6.92
CA ARG A 76 7.32 5.26 -6.82
C ARG A 76 7.02 6.67 -6.34
N SER A 77 5.81 7.18 -6.61
CA SER A 77 5.38 8.50 -6.17
C SER A 77 4.88 8.54 -4.73
N ILE A 78 4.74 7.39 -4.05
CA ILE A 78 4.27 7.33 -2.67
C ILE A 78 5.45 7.67 -1.75
N SER A 79 5.20 8.52 -0.75
CA SER A 79 6.24 8.88 0.23
C SER A 79 6.71 7.64 0.99
N THR A 80 7.97 7.63 1.44
CA THR A 80 8.50 6.52 2.25
C THR A 80 7.67 6.30 3.53
N GLU A 81 7.20 7.39 4.14
CA GLU A 81 6.35 7.37 5.32
C GLU A 81 5.03 6.64 5.04
N GLU A 82 4.24 7.08 4.07
CA GLU A 82 2.97 6.44 3.71
C GLU A 82 3.14 5.00 3.22
N LEU A 83 4.22 4.74 2.49
CA LEU A 83 4.54 3.42 1.99
C LEU A 83 4.87 2.47 3.14
N SER A 84 5.41 2.96 4.27
CA SER A 84 5.74 2.15 5.44
C SER A 84 4.53 1.57 6.16
N TRP A 85 3.33 2.10 5.93
CA TRP A 85 2.15 1.74 6.69
C TRP A 85 1.71 0.30 6.39
N LEU A 86 1.72 -0.53 7.44
CA LEU A 86 1.23 -1.92 7.40
C LEU A 86 -0.30 -1.99 7.40
N GLY A 87 -0.92 -1.02 8.06
CA GLY A 87 -2.37 -0.82 8.15
C GLY A 87 -2.64 0.57 8.71
N PHE A 88 -3.90 0.99 8.69
CA PHE A 88 -4.31 2.29 9.21
C PHE A 88 -5.78 2.32 9.59
N TRP A 89 -6.10 3.21 10.52
CA TRP A 89 -7.46 3.67 10.76
C TRP A 89 -7.70 4.95 9.98
N ILE A 90 -8.90 5.08 9.41
CA ILE A 90 -9.36 6.29 8.73
C ILE A 90 -10.75 6.63 9.26
N ILE A 91 -10.94 7.88 9.69
CA ILE A 91 -12.23 8.40 10.14
C ILE A 91 -12.71 9.41 9.11
N LEU A 92 -13.90 9.16 8.58
CA LEU A 92 -14.55 9.97 7.55
C LEU A 92 -15.91 10.45 8.05
N LYS A 93 -16.29 11.67 7.69
CA LYS A 93 -17.60 12.25 7.99
C LYS A 93 -18.33 12.55 6.69
N LYS A 94 -19.62 12.18 6.61
CA LYS A 94 -20.49 12.61 5.51
C LYS A 94 -20.69 14.12 5.60
N THR A 95 -20.50 14.80 4.47
CA THR A 95 -20.71 16.25 4.37
C THR A 95 -22.17 16.61 4.62
#